data_AF-A0A2V5LMI5-F1
#
_entry.id   AF-A0A2V5LMI5-F1
#
_cell.length_a   1.000
_cell.length_b   1.000
_cell.length_c   1.000
_cell.angle_alpha   90.00
_cell.angle_beta   90.00
_cell.angle_gamma   90.00
#
_symmetry.space_group_name_H-M   'P 1'
#
loop_
_entity.id
_entity.type
_entity.pdbx_description
1 polymer ?
#
loop_
_entity_poly.entity_id
_entity_poly.type
_entity_poly.pdbx_seq_one_letter_code
_entity_poly.pdbx_strand_id
1 'polypeptide(L)' 'MSLNGKHALITGSSRGIGRGIALKLAASGAKVAIHYYQNEAAANDTLAQVRKR' A
#
# COMPACT_ATOMS: atom_id res chain seq x y z
N MET A 1 10.76 -12.11 -5.50
CA MET A 1 10.44 -11.69 -6.88
C MET A 1 10.39 -10.17 -6.91
N SER A 2 11.05 -9.52 -7.86
CA SER A 2 11.00 -8.06 -8.02
C SER A 2 9.70 -7.66 -8.71
N LEU A 3 9.13 -6.53 -8.29
CA LEU A 3 7.95 -5.88 -8.86
C LEU A 3 8.28 -4.47 -9.39
N ASN A 4 9.55 -4.17 -9.62
CA ASN A 4 10.00 -2.89 -10.13
C ASN A 4 9.26 -2.53 -11.43
N GLY A 5 8.75 -1.29 -11.49
CA GLY A 5 7.98 -0.79 -12.65
C GLY A 5 6.53 -1.28 -12.73
N LYS A 6 6.09 -2.20 -11.85
CA LYS A 6 4.69 -2.61 -11.77
C LYS A 6 3.87 -1.64 -10.91
N HIS A 7 2.58 -1.56 -11.21
CA HIS A 7 1.61 -0.79 -10.44
C HIS A 7 0.60 -1.75 -9.81
N ALA A 8 0.22 -1.50 -8.56
CA ALA A 8 -0.73 -2.32 -7.82
C ALA A 8 -1.78 -1.43 -7.12
N LEU A 9 -3.05 -1.75 -7.30
CA LEU A 9 -4.16 -1.18 -6.54
C LEU A 9 -4.60 -2.21 -5.49
N ILE A 10 -4.61 -1.81 -4.22
CA ILE A 10 -5.09 -2.67 -3.14
C ILE A 10 -6.29 -2.00 -2.47
N THR A 11 -7.46 -2.64 -2.60
CA THR A 11 -8.69 -2.20 -1.94
C THR A 11 -8.66 -2.54 -0.45
N GLY A 12 -9.22 -1.67 0.40
CA GLY A 12 -9.23 -1.88 1.85
C GLY A 12 -7.84 -1.85 2.49
N SER A 13 -6.88 -1.15 1.87
CA SER A 13 -5.47 -1.13 2.30
C SER A 13 -5.15 -0.12 3.40
N SER A 14 -6.16 0.56 3.96
CA SER A 14 -5.94 1.44 5.10
C SER A 14 -5.53 0.69 6.37
N ARG A 15 -5.75 -0.62 6.51
CA ARG A 15 -5.42 -1.39 7.73
C ARG A 15 -5.34 -2.92 7.47
N GLY A 16 -5.05 -3.68 8.53
CA GLY A 16 -5.10 -5.15 8.53
C GLY A 16 -4.26 -5.79 7.43
N ILE A 17 -4.80 -6.83 6.80
CA ILE A 17 -4.13 -7.58 5.74
C ILE A 17 -3.86 -6.70 4.51
N GLY A 18 -4.81 -5.85 4.12
CA GLY A 18 -4.64 -4.95 2.97
C GLY A 18 -3.43 -4.02 3.14
N ARG A 19 -3.22 -3.48 4.35
CA ARG A 19 -2.01 -2.73 4.69
C ARG A 19 -0.77 -3.61 4.55
N GLY A 20 -0.76 -4.79 5.15
CA GLY A 20 0.38 -5.72 5.07
C GLY A 20 0.80 -6.04 3.62
N ILE A 21 -0.17 -6.29 2.74
CA ILE A 21 0.07 -6.52 1.31
C ILE A 21 0.66 -5.27 0.65
N ALA A 22 0.06 -4.09 0.86
CA ALA A 22 0.57 -2.83 0.31
C ALA A 22 2.05 -2.59 0.68
N LEU A 23 2.41 -2.81 1.94
CA LEU A 23 3.78 -2.67 2.42
C LEU A 23 4.73 -3.69 1.78
N LYS A 24 4.29 -4.94 1.62
CA LYS A 24 5.12 -6.01 1.02
C LYS A 24 5.37 -5.77 -0.47
N LEU A 25 4.35 -5.32 -1.21
CA LEU A 25 4.48 -5.00 -2.64
C LEU A 25 5.34 -3.77 -2.86
N ALA A 26 5.18 -2.73 -2.03
CA ALA A 26 6.06 -1.55 -2.04
C ALA A 26 7.53 -1.93 -1.81
N ALA A 27 7.81 -2.74 -0.76
CA ALA A 27 9.16 -3.24 -0.50
C ALA A 27 9.73 -4.15 -1.61
N SER A 28 8.87 -4.64 -2.51
CA SER A 28 9.28 -5.42 -3.68
C SER A 28 9.47 -4.53 -4.93
N GLY A 29 9.32 -3.21 -4.81
CA GLY A 29 9.54 -2.22 -5.87
C GLY A 29 8.30 -1.81 -6.66
N ALA A 30 7.10 -2.24 -6.27
CA ALA A 30 5.87 -1.84 -6.94
C ALA A 30 5.45 -0.41 -6.56
N LYS A 31 4.85 0.32 -7.51
CA LYS A 31 4.10 1.56 -7.22
C LYS A 31 2.70 1.17 -6.73
N VAL A 32 2.36 1.56 -5.52
CA VAL A 32 1.16 1.09 -4.83
C VAL A 32 0.14 2.21 -4.66
N ALA A 33 -1.10 1.96 -5.07
CA ALA A 33 -2.26 2.81 -4.78
C ALA A 33 -3.03 2.27 -3.56
N ILE A 34 -3.27 3.17 -2.59
CA ILE A 34 -4.01 2.88 -1.36
C ILE A 34 -5.47 3.27 -1.57
N HIS A 35 -6.37 2.29 -1.47
CA HIS A 35 -7.82 2.51 -1.54
C HIS A 35 -8.47 2.20 -0.19
N TYR A 36 -9.33 3.13 0.24
CA TYR A 36 -10.04 3.11 1.51
C TYR A 36 -11.46 3.63 1.31
N TYR A 37 -12.34 3.35 2.27
CA TYR A 37 -13.73 3.84 2.23
C TYR A 37 -13.94 5.07 3.11
N GLN A 38 -13.83 4.93 4.44
CA GLN A 38 -14.16 6.01 5.38
C GLN A 38 -13.01 6.50 6.26
N ASN A 39 -11.94 5.72 6.41
CA ASN A 39 -10.85 6.04 7.33
C ASN A 39 -9.62 6.58 6.58
N GLU A 40 -9.66 7.86 6.25
CA GLU A 40 -8.58 8.57 5.54
C GLU A 40 -7.29 8.63 6.37
N ALA A 41 -7.39 8.89 7.68
CA ALA A 41 -6.22 8.94 8.55
C ALA A 41 -5.42 7.63 8.50
N ALA A 42 -6.11 6.49 8.64
CA ALA A 42 -5.46 5.18 8.53
C ALA A 42 -4.90 4.89 7.12
N ALA A 43 -5.53 5.43 6.07
CA ALA A 43 -5.02 5.31 4.71
C ALA A 43 -3.74 6.15 4.51
N ASN A 44 -3.71 7.37 5.04
CA ASN A 44 -2.55 8.24 5.03
C ASN A 44 -1.37 7.66 5.84
N ASP A 45 -1.65 6.99 6.96
CA ASP A 45 -0.64 6.23 7.70
C ASP A 45 -0.04 5.11 6.85
N THR A 46 -0.87 4.30 6.18
CA THR A 46 -0.38 3.27 5.26
C THR A 46 0.43 3.90 4.12
N LEU A 47 -0.05 5.00 3.52
CA LEU A 47 0.63 5.69 2.42
C LEU A 47 2.01 6.20 2.85
N ALA A 48 2.11 6.81 4.03
CA ALA A 48 3.38 7.27 4.59
C ALA A 48 4.35 6.10 4.82
N GLN A 49 3.86 4.94 5.24
CA GLN A 49 4.67 3.73 5.38
C GLN A 49 5.10 3.16 4.02
N VAL A 50 4.23 3.19 3.00
CA VAL A 50 4.57 2.77 1.63
C VAL A 50 5.65 3.67 1.03
N ARG A 51 5.57 4.99 1.20
CA ARG A 51 6.54 5.96 0.66
C ARG A 51 7.95 5.82 1.24
N LYS A 52 8.10 5.17 2.40
CA LYS A 52 9.39 4.89 3.04
C LYS A 52 10.06 3.61 2.51
N ARG A 53 9.45 2.89 1.58
CA ARG A 53 9.90 1.59 1.06
C ARG A 53 10.29 1.68 -0.40
#